data_AF-A0A4R1NJC4-F1
#
_entry.id   AF-A0A4R1NJC4-F1
#
_cell.length_a   1.000
_cell.length_b   1.000
_cell.length_c   1.000
_cell.angle_alpha   90.00
_cell.angle_beta   90.00
_cell.angle_gamma   90.00
#
_symmetry.space_group_name_H-M   'P 1'
#
loop_
_entity.id
_entity.type
_entity.pdbx_description
1 polymer ?
#
loop_
_entity_poly.entity_id
_entity_poly.type
_entity_poly.pdbx_seq_one_letter_code
_entity_poly.pdbx_strand_id
1 'polypeptide(L)'
;MLATGYGLYQIHHGMDRIALSTNRATIAAYIYSALSILLIYLLLIFKKTVNYHMTLMAVITISFLVIIMMGTRAAILAHLLMISLMMLFHFRKIYLKPLLIVMVLLGFGVGMSYGKYIKPKIEQTDSEIALYQNGNDQSSLGSRFSLWYVGLNIFSQRPFGNTVEGRHMQAAEIIVHDPGNRTAMEYIDTHLHNELLEAASLQGIVGLLTVVLFYVYIISQSLVRKNTPMLLIGCCIIVYGLSDVLLVSSESILFFMVCIALFTKMPPVKASAAPSLVSSRLIRHAN
;
A
#
# COMPACT_ATOMS: atom_id res chain seq x y z
N MET A 1 15.00 6.97 6.35
CA MET A 1 16.43 6.92 5.99
C MET A 1 17.07 5.60 6.41
N LEU A 2 16.94 5.14 7.67
CA LEU A 2 17.49 3.85 8.10
C LEU A 2 16.93 2.64 7.31
N ALA A 3 15.61 2.56 7.11
CA ALA A 3 15.00 1.47 6.32
C ALA A 3 15.50 1.47 4.86
N THR A 4 15.63 2.64 4.24
CA THR A 4 16.21 2.78 2.88
C THR A 4 17.66 2.30 2.86
N GLY A 5 18.49 2.74 3.82
CA GLY A 5 19.89 2.33 3.90
C GLY A 5 20.06 0.83 4.09
N TYR A 6 19.26 0.22 4.96
CA TYR A 6 19.27 -1.23 5.16
C TYR A 6 18.80 -2.00 3.91
N GLY A 7 17.78 -1.51 3.20
CA GLY A 7 17.36 -2.12 1.94
C GLY A 7 18.43 -2.08 0.85
N LEU A 8 19.15 -0.96 0.71
CA LEU A 8 20.26 -0.85 -0.23
C LEU A 8 21.45 -1.73 0.16
N TYR A 9 21.72 -1.86 1.47
CA TYR A 9 22.72 -2.79 2.00
C TYR A 9 22.41 -4.25 1.60
N GLN A 10 21.15 -4.68 1.70
CA GLN A 10 20.72 -6.02 1.30
C GLN A 10 20.99 -6.32 -0.18
N ILE A 11 20.69 -5.36 -1.06
CA ILE A 11 20.92 -5.49 -2.51
C ILE A 11 22.42 -5.53 -2.82
N HIS A 12 23.20 -4.70 -2.13
CA HIS A 12 24.65 -4.70 -2.28
C HIS A 12 25.28 -6.04 -1.87
N HIS A 13 24.69 -6.74 -0.90
CA HIS A 13 25.11 -8.07 -0.46
C HIS A 13 24.47 -9.22 -1.28
N GLY A 14 23.94 -8.92 -2.47
CA GLY A 14 23.53 -9.93 -3.43
C GLY A 14 22.12 -10.49 -3.25
N MET A 15 21.27 -9.89 -2.41
CA MET A 15 19.86 -10.29 -2.35
C MET A 15 19.10 -9.81 -3.59
N ASP A 16 18.36 -10.71 -4.25
CA ASP A 16 17.55 -10.38 -5.43
C ASP A 16 16.38 -9.44 -5.12
N ARG A 17 15.88 -9.48 -3.87
CA ARG A 17 14.72 -8.73 -3.41
C ARG A 17 14.93 -8.21 -1.99
N ILE A 18 14.55 -6.95 -1.76
CA ILE A 18 14.60 -6.32 -0.43
C ILE A 18 13.46 -6.89 0.45
N ALA A 19 13.80 -7.37 1.64
CA ALA A 19 12.83 -7.91 2.61
C ALA A 19 12.84 -7.19 3.98
N LEU A 20 13.79 -6.27 4.21
CA LEU A 20 13.94 -5.48 5.45
C LEU A 20 13.87 -6.29 6.76
N SER A 21 14.37 -7.53 6.75
CA SER A 21 14.34 -8.46 7.89
C SER A 21 12.95 -8.94 8.31
N THR A 22 11.93 -8.75 7.47
CA THR A 22 10.63 -9.41 7.63
C THR A 22 10.65 -10.76 6.94
N ASN A 23 9.93 -11.74 7.50
CA ASN A 23 9.75 -13.05 6.84
C ASN A 23 8.89 -12.96 5.56
N ARG A 24 8.24 -11.81 5.31
CA ARG A 24 7.31 -11.58 4.20
C ARG A 24 7.64 -10.27 3.48
N ALA A 25 8.35 -10.38 2.36
CA ALA A 25 8.77 -9.21 1.57
C ALA A 25 7.61 -8.34 1.04
N THR A 26 6.39 -8.88 0.89
CA THR A 26 5.19 -8.08 0.54
C THR A 26 4.83 -7.10 1.66
N ILE A 27 4.82 -7.59 2.89
CA ILE A 27 4.50 -6.80 4.07
C ILE A 27 5.54 -5.72 4.33
N ALA A 28 6.84 -6.04 4.19
CA ALA A 28 7.90 -5.03 4.25
C ALA A 28 7.68 -3.91 3.24
N ALA A 29 7.25 -4.23 2.01
CA ALA A 29 6.98 -3.22 0.99
C ALA A 29 5.80 -2.30 1.37
N TYR A 30 4.73 -2.85 1.95
CA TYR A 30 3.59 -2.05 2.40
C TYR A 30 3.95 -1.14 3.59
N ILE A 31 4.70 -1.66 4.57
CA ILE A 31 5.18 -0.88 5.71
C ILE A 31 6.12 0.24 5.23
N TYR A 32 7.08 -0.09 4.36
CA TYR A 32 8.01 0.90 3.80
C TYR A 32 7.28 1.98 2.99
N SER A 33 6.28 1.59 2.20
CA SER A 33 5.45 2.51 1.45
C SER A 33 4.69 3.47 2.38
N ALA A 34 3.99 2.95 3.38
CA ALA A 34 3.27 3.78 4.35
C ALA A 34 4.21 4.72 5.11
N LEU A 35 5.38 4.22 5.54
CA LEU A 35 6.41 5.03 6.21
C LEU A 35 6.94 6.16 5.32
N SER A 36 7.22 5.87 4.05
CA SER A 36 7.75 6.87 3.11
C SER A 36 6.70 7.91 2.74
N ILE A 37 5.44 7.52 2.52
CA ILE A 37 4.33 8.47 2.30
C ILE A 37 4.16 9.41 3.50
N LEU A 38 4.22 8.86 4.72
CA LEU A 38 4.14 9.66 5.93
C LEU A 38 5.33 10.63 6.06
N LEU A 39 6.54 10.18 5.73
CA LEU A 39 7.73 11.04 5.71
C LEU A 39 7.59 12.18 4.68
N ILE A 40 7.12 11.87 3.46
CA ILE A 40 6.86 12.87 2.41
C ILE A 40 5.83 13.90 2.93
N TYR A 41 4.76 13.45 3.59
CA TYR A 41 3.77 14.34 4.18
C TYR A 41 4.35 15.26 5.26
N LEU A 42 5.18 14.73 6.17
CA LEU A 42 5.81 15.55 7.20
C LEU A 42 6.79 16.58 6.61
N LEU A 43 7.54 16.23 5.57
CA LEU A 43 8.41 17.17 4.85
C LEU A 43 7.60 18.32 4.21
N LEU A 44 6.42 18.01 3.66
CA LEU A 44 5.51 19.00 3.07
C LEU A 44 4.98 20.02 4.10
N ILE A 45 4.69 19.59 5.32
CA ILE A 45 4.18 20.49 6.37
C ILE A 45 5.28 21.33 6.98
N PHE A 46 6.37 20.69 7.41
CA PHE A 46 7.33 21.38 8.27
C PHE A 46 8.24 22.33 7.49
N LYS A 47 8.51 22.06 6.21
CA LYS A 47 9.31 22.91 5.30
C LYS A 47 10.56 23.54 5.94
N LYS A 48 11.22 22.84 6.87
CA LYS A 48 12.28 23.42 7.70
C LYS A 48 13.62 23.56 6.99
N THR A 49 13.85 22.79 5.92
CA THR A 49 15.13 22.81 5.21
C THR A 49 15.13 23.87 4.11
N VAL A 50 16.26 24.59 3.96
CA VAL A 50 16.45 25.60 2.90
C VAL A 50 16.20 24.98 1.51
N ASN A 51 16.51 23.69 1.34
CA ASN A 51 16.33 22.93 0.10
C ASN A 51 15.16 21.93 0.15
N TYR A 52 14.07 22.24 0.89
CA TYR A 52 13.00 21.26 1.12
C TYR A 52 12.41 20.67 -0.17
N HIS A 53 12.30 21.46 -1.23
CA HIS A 53 11.84 20.97 -2.53
C HIS A 53 12.74 19.86 -3.08
N MET A 54 14.07 20.06 -3.04
CA MET A 54 15.02 19.04 -3.49
C MET A 54 14.97 17.80 -2.60
N THR A 55 14.89 17.98 -1.27
CA THR A 55 14.76 16.86 -0.32
C THR A 55 13.49 16.06 -0.58
N LEU A 56 12.35 16.73 -0.80
CA LEU A 56 11.07 16.09 -1.11
C LEU A 56 11.16 15.25 -2.38
N MET A 57 11.71 15.84 -3.45
CA MET A 57 11.91 15.19 -4.73
C MET A 57 12.83 13.96 -4.63
N ALA A 58 13.92 14.08 -3.87
CA ALA A 58 14.82 12.96 -3.62
C ALA A 58 14.13 11.83 -2.85
N VAL A 59 13.36 12.15 -1.80
CA VAL A 59 12.65 11.14 -1.01
C VAL A 59 11.61 10.39 -1.85
N ILE A 60 10.80 11.09 -2.66
CA ILE A 60 9.82 10.46 -3.56
C ILE A 60 10.51 9.53 -4.56
N THR A 61 11.61 9.98 -5.17
CA THR A 61 12.32 9.20 -6.19
C THR A 61 12.97 7.97 -5.57
N ILE A 62 13.68 8.14 -4.44
CA ILE A 62 14.36 7.04 -3.75
C ILE A 62 13.36 6.03 -3.19
N SER A 63 12.25 6.48 -2.59
CA SER A 63 11.24 5.56 -2.06
C SER A 63 10.62 4.71 -3.16
N PHE A 64 10.33 5.32 -4.32
CA PHE A 64 9.81 4.60 -5.47
C PHE A 64 10.80 3.57 -6.03
N LEU A 65 12.09 3.92 -6.16
CA LEU A 65 13.13 2.98 -6.58
C LEU A 65 13.25 1.80 -5.61
N VAL A 66 13.25 2.04 -4.30
CA VAL A 66 13.29 0.96 -3.30
C VAL A 66 12.05 0.06 -3.40
N ILE A 67 10.86 0.63 -3.61
CA ILE A 67 9.63 -0.15 -3.83
C ILE A 67 9.71 -1.01 -5.10
N ILE A 68 10.30 -0.51 -6.19
CA ILE A 68 10.57 -1.32 -7.39
C ILE A 68 11.52 -2.48 -7.07
N MET A 69 12.60 -2.22 -6.34
CA MET A 69 13.58 -3.24 -5.93
C MET A 69 13.01 -4.26 -4.93
N MET A 70 11.96 -3.89 -4.19
CA MET A 70 11.16 -4.81 -3.37
C MET A 70 10.27 -5.73 -4.21
N GLY A 71 10.09 -5.52 -5.52
CA GLY A 71 9.50 -6.49 -6.45
C GLY A 71 8.03 -6.86 -6.23
N THR A 72 7.30 -6.11 -5.39
CA THR A 72 5.86 -6.35 -5.13
C THR A 72 5.01 -5.54 -6.10
N ARG A 73 4.37 -6.19 -7.08
CA ARG A 73 3.55 -5.52 -8.13
C ARG A 73 2.48 -4.58 -7.52
N ALA A 74 1.72 -5.09 -6.55
CA ALA A 74 0.69 -4.32 -5.85
C ALA A 74 1.29 -3.09 -5.12
N ALA A 75 2.44 -3.23 -4.47
CA ALA A 75 3.07 -2.11 -3.76
C ALA A 75 3.58 -1.03 -4.73
N ILE A 76 4.15 -1.40 -5.89
CA ILE A 76 4.61 -0.45 -6.90
C ILE A 76 3.47 0.44 -7.38
N LEU A 77 2.33 -0.17 -7.75
CA LEU A 77 1.17 0.57 -8.23
C LEU A 77 0.52 1.40 -7.11
N ALA A 78 0.29 0.79 -5.95
CA ALA A 78 -0.36 1.45 -4.83
C ALA A 78 0.49 2.58 -4.24
N HIS A 79 1.84 2.49 -4.21
CA HIS A 79 2.69 3.57 -3.71
C HIS A 79 2.53 4.86 -4.53
N LEU A 80 2.52 4.76 -5.87
CA LEU A 80 2.29 5.90 -6.76
C LEU A 80 0.88 6.48 -6.61
N LEU A 81 -0.13 5.60 -6.53
CA LEU A 81 -1.51 6.00 -6.29
C LEU A 81 -1.63 6.80 -4.98
N MET A 82 -1.05 6.28 -3.90
CA MET A 82 -1.12 6.89 -2.58
C MET A 82 -0.40 8.24 -2.48
N ILE A 83 0.79 8.37 -3.09
CA ILE A 83 1.47 9.67 -3.18
C ILE A 83 0.61 10.67 -3.98
N SER A 84 0.00 10.23 -5.08
CA SER A 84 -0.85 11.07 -5.91
C SER A 84 -2.09 11.56 -5.15
N LEU A 85 -2.77 10.66 -4.43
CA LEU A 85 -3.91 10.99 -3.57
C LEU A 85 -3.53 11.96 -2.45
N MET A 86 -2.39 11.72 -1.78
CA MET A 86 -1.85 12.61 -0.75
C MET A 86 -1.63 14.03 -1.30
N MET A 87 -0.95 14.15 -2.45
CA MET A 87 -0.65 15.44 -3.08
C MET A 87 -1.93 16.18 -3.49
N LEU A 88 -2.89 15.46 -4.09
CA LEU A 88 -4.18 16.02 -4.46
C LEU A 88 -4.96 16.52 -3.23
N PHE A 89 -4.97 15.75 -2.14
CA PHE A 89 -5.68 16.14 -0.92
C PHE A 89 -5.03 17.34 -0.22
N HIS A 90 -3.70 17.37 -0.15
CA HIS A 90 -2.95 18.46 0.50
C HIS A 90 -3.05 19.78 -0.29
N PHE A 91 -2.78 19.74 -1.60
CA PHE A 91 -2.71 20.96 -2.42
C PHE A 91 -4.06 21.36 -3.02
N ARG A 92 -5.01 20.43 -3.16
CA ARG A 92 -6.31 20.61 -3.84
C ARG A 92 -6.22 21.16 -5.26
N LYS A 93 -5.01 21.18 -5.84
CA LYS A 93 -4.67 21.67 -7.18
C LYS A 93 -3.46 20.88 -7.68
N ILE A 94 -3.45 20.61 -8.98
CA ILE A 94 -2.33 19.97 -9.65
C ILE A 94 -1.39 21.06 -10.15
N TYR A 95 -0.18 21.12 -9.59
CA TYR A 95 0.87 22.03 -10.06
C TYR A 95 1.70 21.34 -11.14
N LEU A 96 1.55 21.77 -12.40
CA LEU A 96 2.17 21.11 -13.55
C LEU A 96 3.71 21.11 -13.52
N LYS A 97 4.35 22.21 -13.11
CA LYS A 97 5.82 22.31 -13.08
C LYS A 97 6.48 21.27 -12.16
N PRO A 98 6.16 21.18 -10.86
CA PRO A 98 6.75 20.15 -10.00
C PRO A 98 6.30 18.75 -10.41
N LEU A 99 5.07 18.58 -10.91
CA LEU A 99 4.59 17.29 -11.43
C LEU A 99 5.46 16.78 -12.59
N LEU A 100 5.79 17.65 -13.56
CA LEU A 100 6.67 17.31 -14.67
C LEU A 100 8.05 16.86 -14.19
N ILE A 101 8.63 17.56 -13.21
CA ILE A 101 9.94 17.18 -12.65
C ILE A 101 9.85 15.80 -11.97
N VAL A 102 8.79 15.54 -11.18
CA VAL A 102 8.55 14.23 -10.58
C VAL A 102 8.44 13.16 -11.67
N MET A 103 7.64 13.39 -12.70
CA MET A 103 7.43 12.43 -13.78
C MET A 103 8.72 12.13 -14.56
N VAL A 104 9.57 13.14 -14.80
CA VAL A 104 10.88 12.93 -15.45
C VAL A 104 11.80 12.08 -14.57
N LEU A 105 11.87 12.36 -13.27
CA LEU A 105 12.71 11.60 -12.34
C LEU A 105 12.22 10.15 -12.16
N LEU A 106 10.91 9.98 -12.02
CA LEU A 106 10.29 8.65 -11.97
C LEU A 106 10.50 7.91 -13.29
N GLY A 107 10.30 8.57 -14.44
CA GLY A 107 10.51 8.00 -15.77
C GLY A 107 11.96 7.56 -15.99
N PHE A 108 12.94 8.36 -15.53
CA PHE A 108 14.34 7.98 -15.55
C PHE A 108 14.61 6.77 -14.63
N GLY A 109 14.07 6.77 -13.42
CA GLY A 109 14.18 5.65 -12.49
C GLY A 109 13.56 4.34 -13.01
N VAL A 110 12.38 4.44 -13.65
CA VAL A 110 11.73 3.35 -14.37
C VAL A 110 12.62 2.86 -15.51
N GLY A 111 13.14 3.76 -16.34
CA GLY A 111 14.01 3.42 -17.47
C GLY A 111 15.26 2.65 -17.03
N MET A 112 15.94 3.13 -15.99
CA MET A 112 17.12 2.44 -15.42
C MET A 112 16.78 1.07 -14.82
N SER A 113 15.60 0.94 -14.23
CA SER A 113 15.16 -0.29 -13.55
C SER A 113 14.39 -1.24 -14.47
N TYR A 114 14.11 -0.83 -15.71
CA TYR A 114 13.11 -1.47 -16.57
C TYR A 114 13.45 -2.93 -16.85
N GLY A 115 14.66 -3.17 -17.39
CA GLY A 115 15.08 -4.53 -17.77
C GLY A 115 15.18 -5.49 -16.59
N LYS A 116 15.67 -5.02 -15.44
CA LYS A 116 15.96 -5.87 -14.27
C LYS A 116 14.73 -6.14 -13.40
N TYR A 117 13.90 -5.14 -13.16
CA TYR A 117 12.83 -5.24 -12.14
C TYR A 117 11.41 -5.12 -12.68
N ILE A 118 11.19 -4.40 -13.80
CA ILE A 118 9.84 -4.07 -14.29
C ILE A 118 9.41 -5.02 -15.42
N LYS A 119 10.21 -5.13 -16.48
CA LYS A 119 9.93 -5.99 -17.64
C LYS A 119 9.62 -7.45 -17.23
N PRO A 120 10.43 -8.11 -16.37
CA PRO A 120 10.13 -9.48 -15.95
C PRO A 120 8.79 -9.58 -15.21
N LYS A 121 8.35 -8.53 -14.50
CA LYS A 121 7.07 -8.54 -13.77
C LYS A 121 5.87 -8.36 -14.70
N ILE A 122 6.02 -7.61 -15.79
CA ILE A 122 4.99 -7.49 -16.83
C ILE A 122 4.83 -8.84 -17.54
N GLU A 123 5.93 -9.40 -18.06
CA GLU A 123 5.93 -10.70 -18.76
C GLU A 123 5.43 -11.85 -17.86
N GLN A 124 5.81 -11.81 -16.58
CA GLN A 124 5.28 -12.76 -15.58
C GLN A 124 3.77 -12.53 -15.37
N THR A 125 3.26 -11.30 -15.35
CA THR A 125 1.81 -11.06 -15.17
C THR A 125 1.01 -11.62 -16.35
N ASP A 126 1.46 -11.33 -17.57
CA ASP A 126 0.77 -11.78 -18.79
C ASP A 126 0.74 -13.31 -18.87
N SER A 127 1.87 -13.96 -18.57
CA SER A 127 1.94 -15.44 -18.56
C SER A 127 1.11 -16.06 -17.44
N GLU A 128 1.11 -15.49 -16.23
CA GLU A 128 0.30 -15.99 -15.11
C GLU A 128 -1.21 -15.87 -15.38
N ILE A 129 -1.67 -14.77 -16.01
CA ILE A 129 -3.07 -14.61 -16.41
C ILE A 129 -3.46 -15.64 -17.46
N ALA A 130 -2.62 -15.83 -18.49
CA ALA A 130 -2.86 -16.82 -19.51
C ALA A 130 -2.89 -18.25 -18.95
N LEU A 131 -2.00 -18.59 -18.01
CA LEU A 131 -2.02 -19.88 -17.31
C LEU A 131 -3.33 -20.09 -16.55
N TYR A 132 -3.76 -19.10 -15.76
CA TYR A 132 -5.00 -19.20 -14.98
C TYR A 132 -6.23 -19.38 -15.87
N GLN A 133 -6.31 -18.65 -16.99
CA GLN A 133 -7.39 -18.80 -17.98
C GLN A 133 -7.42 -20.17 -18.64
N ASN A 134 -6.27 -20.85 -18.76
CA ASN A 134 -6.17 -22.22 -19.25
C ASN A 134 -6.41 -23.27 -18.14
N GLY A 135 -6.87 -22.87 -16.95
CA GLY A 135 -7.16 -23.76 -15.83
C GLY A 135 -5.93 -24.18 -15.02
N ASN A 136 -4.79 -23.50 -15.19
CA ASN A 136 -3.58 -23.72 -14.40
C ASN A 136 -3.33 -22.54 -13.46
N ASP A 137 -3.59 -22.74 -12.17
CA ASP A 137 -3.44 -21.74 -11.13
C ASP A 137 -2.10 -21.76 -10.40
N GLN A 138 -1.13 -22.57 -10.84
CA GLN A 138 0.21 -22.70 -10.24
C GLN A 138 1.11 -21.47 -10.51
N SER A 139 0.70 -20.33 -9.96
CA SER A 139 1.46 -19.08 -10.03
C SER A 139 1.06 -18.11 -8.93
N SER A 140 1.83 -17.03 -8.75
CA SER A 140 1.56 -16.08 -7.66
C SER A 140 0.22 -15.36 -7.81
N LEU A 141 -0.22 -15.04 -9.03
CA LEU A 141 -1.55 -14.47 -9.26
C LEU A 141 -2.62 -15.55 -9.32
N GLY A 142 -2.35 -16.67 -10.01
CA GLY A 142 -3.28 -17.81 -10.10
C GLY A 142 -3.73 -18.27 -8.72
N SER A 143 -2.79 -18.53 -7.80
CA SER A 143 -3.13 -18.96 -6.44
C SER A 143 -3.91 -17.93 -5.64
N ARG A 144 -3.69 -16.62 -5.86
CA ARG A 144 -4.52 -15.58 -5.23
C ARG A 144 -5.94 -15.59 -5.79
N PHE A 145 -6.10 -15.71 -7.10
CA PHE A 145 -7.41 -15.82 -7.73
C PHE A 145 -8.16 -17.07 -7.27
N SER A 146 -7.49 -18.21 -7.18
CA SER A 146 -8.04 -19.44 -6.62
C SER A 146 -8.48 -19.26 -5.17
N LEU A 147 -7.63 -18.67 -4.31
CA LEU A 147 -7.98 -18.37 -2.92
C LEU A 147 -9.18 -17.43 -2.83
N TRP A 148 -9.26 -16.42 -3.70
CA TRP A 148 -10.38 -15.47 -3.70
C TRP A 148 -11.67 -16.12 -4.16
N TYR A 149 -11.62 -16.92 -5.23
CA TYR A 149 -12.76 -17.68 -5.72
C TYR A 149 -13.29 -18.65 -4.66
N VAL A 150 -12.41 -19.48 -4.09
CA VAL A 150 -12.76 -20.46 -3.06
C VAL A 150 -13.26 -19.75 -1.79
N GLY A 151 -12.58 -18.70 -1.34
CA GLY A 151 -12.98 -17.93 -0.16
C GLY A 151 -14.36 -17.29 -0.28
N LEU A 152 -14.70 -16.76 -1.46
CA LEU A 152 -16.02 -16.19 -1.72
C LEU A 152 -17.11 -17.26 -1.69
N ASN A 153 -16.83 -18.44 -2.25
CA ASN A 153 -17.74 -19.58 -2.19
C ASN A 153 -17.96 -20.06 -0.74
N ILE A 154 -16.89 -20.18 0.05
CA ILE A 154 -16.96 -20.56 1.47
C ILE A 154 -17.82 -19.57 2.25
N PHE A 155 -17.59 -18.26 2.07
CA PHE A 155 -18.41 -17.25 2.74
C PHE A 155 -19.88 -17.33 2.32
N SER A 156 -20.15 -17.58 1.03
CA SER A 156 -21.52 -17.72 0.51
C SER A 156 -22.24 -18.95 1.09
N GLN A 157 -21.52 -20.05 1.29
CA GLN A 157 -22.07 -21.29 1.89
C GLN A 157 -22.20 -21.20 3.42
N ARG A 158 -21.28 -20.50 4.09
CA ARG A 158 -21.28 -20.29 5.55
C ARG A 158 -21.12 -18.82 5.93
N PRO A 159 -22.19 -18.00 5.79
CA PRO A 159 -22.12 -16.55 6.02
C PRO A 159 -21.92 -16.16 7.50
N PHE A 160 -22.14 -17.08 8.43
CA PHE A 160 -21.98 -16.84 9.87
C PHE A 160 -20.60 -17.26 10.42
N GLY A 161 -19.67 -17.65 9.52
CA GLY A 161 -18.30 -17.98 9.87
C GLY A 161 -18.01 -19.48 9.82
N ASN A 162 -16.75 -19.81 10.03
CA ASN A 162 -16.18 -21.13 9.85
C ASN A 162 -14.98 -21.36 10.78
N THR A 163 -14.68 -22.61 11.10
CA THR A 163 -13.38 -22.96 11.70
C THR A 163 -12.34 -23.09 10.60
N VAL A 164 -11.06 -23.14 10.95
CA VAL A 164 -9.98 -23.36 9.96
C VAL A 164 -10.16 -24.71 9.28
N GLU A 165 -10.45 -25.77 10.05
CA GLU A 165 -10.71 -27.11 9.54
C GLU A 165 -11.98 -27.15 8.66
N GLY A 166 -13.03 -26.44 9.07
CA GLY A 166 -14.26 -26.34 8.29
C GLY A 166 -14.08 -25.57 6.98
N ARG A 167 -13.20 -24.56 6.96
CA ARG A 167 -12.78 -23.82 5.76
C ARG A 167 -12.00 -24.74 4.82
N HIS A 168 -11.07 -25.52 5.34
CA HIS A 168 -10.31 -26.49 4.57
C HIS A 168 -11.19 -27.57 3.92
N MET A 169 -12.13 -28.15 4.68
CA MET A 169 -13.05 -29.17 4.16
C MET A 169 -13.95 -28.62 3.05
N GLN A 170 -14.49 -27.41 3.20
CA GLN A 170 -15.29 -26.77 2.15
C GLN A 170 -14.46 -26.41 0.92
N ALA A 171 -13.21 -25.96 1.11
CA ALA A 171 -12.30 -25.73 -0.01
C ALA A 171 -12.07 -27.03 -0.81
N ALA A 172 -11.87 -28.16 -0.13
CA ALA A 172 -11.71 -29.46 -0.78
C ALA A 172 -12.96 -29.84 -1.61
N GLU A 173 -14.17 -29.62 -1.07
CA GLU A 173 -15.43 -29.87 -1.78
C GLU A 173 -15.56 -28.97 -3.02
N ILE A 174 -15.29 -27.66 -2.89
CA ILE A 174 -15.35 -26.72 -4.01
C ILE A 174 -14.38 -27.13 -5.13
N ILE A 175 -13.18 -27.56 -4.79
CA ILE A 175 -12.13 -27.89 -5.76
C ILE A 175 -12.41 -29.20 -6.51
N VAL A 176 -13.21 -30.11 -5.94
CA VAL A 176 -13.72 -31.27 -6.68
C VAL A 176 -14.60 -30.82 -7.85
N HIS A 177 -15.41 -29.78 -7.66
CA HIS A 177 -16.29 -29.23 -8.70
C HIS A 177 -15.56 -28.26 -9.64
N ASP A 178 -14.57 -27.51 -9.14
CA ASP A 178 -13.78 -26.55 -9.91
C ASP A 178 -12.26 -26.83 -9.82
N PRO A 179 -11.75 -27.84 -10.54
CA PRO A 179 -10.36 -28.28 -10.43
C PRO A 179 -9.31 -27.26 -10.90
N GLY A 180 -9.72 -26.17 -11.54
CA GLY A 180 -8.83 -25.08 -11.94
C GLY A 180 -8.33 -24.22 -10.76
N ASN A 181 -8.84 -24.44 -9.55
CA ASN A 181 -8.50 -23.66 -8.35
C ASN A 181 -7.73 -24.47 -7.28
N ARG A 182 -7.01 -25.52 -7.69
CA ARG A 182 -6.38 -26.50 -6.78
C ARG A 182 -5.34 -25.91 -5.83
N THR A 183 -4.61 -24.88 -6.25
CA THR A 183 -3.60 -24.26 -5.38
C THR A 183 -4.20 -23.57 -4.17
N ALA A 184 -5.52 -23.31 -4.15
CA ALA A 184 -6.18 -22.84 -2.94
C ALA A 184 -5.97 -23.84 -1.78
N MET A 185 -5.99 -25.17 -2.01
CA MET A 185 -5.74 -26.15 -0.94
C MET A 185 -4.38 -26.01 -0.28
N GLU A 186 -3.38 -25.52 -0.99
CA GLU A 186 -2.03 -25.39 -0.45
C GLU A 186 -1.93 -24.22 0.55
N TYR A 187 -2.77 -23.20 0.38
CA TYR A 187 -2.64 -21.93 1.09
C TYR A 187 -3.87 -21.52 1.91
N ILE A 188 -4.98 -22.26 1.81
CA ILE A 188 -6.27 -21.90 2.42
C ILE A 188 -6.16 -21.78 3.95
N ASP A 189 -5.26 -22.52 4.58
CA ASP A 189 -5.07 -22.48 6.04
C ASP A 189 -4.17 -21.34 6.50
N THR A 190 -3.43 -20.71 5.59
CA THR A 190 -2.51 -19.60 5.92
C THR A 190 -3.25 -18.27 5.95
N HIS A 191 -3.72 -17.81 4.78
CA HIS A 191 -4.57 -16.63 4.60
C HIS A 191 -4.93 -16.44 3.12
N LEU A 192 -6.02 -15.75 2.84
CA LEU A 192 -6.56 -15.55 1.50
C LEU A 192 -5.94 -14.36 0.74
N HIS A 193 -4.90 -13.71 1.29
CA HIS A 193 -4.28 -12.51 0.69
C HIS A 193 -5.29 -11.39 0.38
N ASN A 194 -6.37 -11.31 1.15
CA ASN A 194 -7.35 -10.24 1.11
C ASN A 194 -8.01 -10.16 2.48
N GLU A 195 -7.88 -9.02 3.14
CA GLU A 195 -8.31 -8.82 4.51
C GLU A 195 -9.82 -8.97 4.71
N LEU A 196 -10.62 -8.48 3.77
CA LEU A 196 -12.08 -8.61 3.84
C LEU A 196 -12.50 -10.06 3.66
N LEU A 197 -11.86 -10.77 2.73
CA LEU A 197 -12.21 -12.16 2.44
C LEU A 197 -11.70 -13.12 3.52
N GLU A 198 -10.53 -12.86 4.09
CA GLU A 198 -10.02 -13.59 5.26
C GLU A 198 -11.05 -13.50 6.39
N ALA A 199 -11.46 -12.26 6.74
CA ALA A 199 -12.44 -11.99 7.78
C ALA A 199 -13.81 -12.63 7.49
N ALA A 200 -14.26 -12.56 6.24
CA ALA A 200 -15.52 -13.17 5.81
C ALA A 200 -15.47 -14.70 5.86
N SER A 201 -14.36 -15.32 5.43
CA SER A 201 -14.24 -16.78 5.35
C SER A 201 -14.20 -17.49 6.71
N LEU A 202 -13.64 -16.83 7.74
CA LEU A 202 -13.51 -17.39 9.09
C LEU A 202 -14.54 -16.83 10.06
N GLN A 203 -14.67 -15.50 10.16
CA GLN A 203 -15.57 -14.86 11.13
C GLN A 203 -16.93 -14.46 10.52
N GLY A 204 -17.17 -14.78 9.25
CA GLY A 204 -18.44 -14.53 8.59
C GLY A 204 -18.75 -13.05 8.46
N ILE A 205 -20.06 -12.75 8.42
CA ILE A 205 -20.57 -11.39 8.27
C ILE A 205 -20.13 -10.48 9.43
N VAL A 206 -19.96 -11.03 10.64
CA VAL A 206 -19.52 -10.25 11.81
C VAL A 206 -18.08 -9.78 11.63
N GLY A 207 -17.18 -10.66 11.19
CA GLY A 207 -15.79 -10.30 10.88
C GLY A 207 -15.70 -9.28 9.75
N LEU A 208 -16.40 -9.55 8.65
CA LEU A 208 -16.45 -8.65 7.50
C LEU A 208 -16.92 -7.26 7.90
N LEU A 209 -18.05 -7.16 8.62
CA LEU A 209 -18.56 -5.88 9.10
C LEU A 209 -17.60 -5.19 10.07
N THR A 210 -16.89 -5.95 10.91
CA THR A 210 -15.90 -5.37 11.83
C THR A 210 -14.77 -4.66 11.07
N VAL A 211 -14.21 -5.31 10.04
CA VAL A 211 -13.16 -4.71 9.21
C VAL A 211 -13.69 -3.51 8.42
N VAL A 212 -14.87 -3.62 7.81
CA VAL A 212 -15.49 -2.53 7.06
C VAL A 212 -15.80 -1.34 7.96
N LEU A 213 -16.36 -1.57 9.15
CA LEU A 213 -16.64 -0.51 10.12
C LEU A 213 -15.35 0.14 10.63
N PHE A 214 -14.28 -0.62 10.82
CA PHE A 214 -12.97 -0.07 11.16
C PHE A 214 -12.44 0.85 10.03
N TYR A 215 -12.53 0.42 8.77
CA TYR A 215 -12.15 1.24 7.61
C TYR A 215 -12.99 2.52 7.51
N VAL A 216 -14.31 2.41 7.65
CA VAL A 216 -15.22 3.57 7.63
C VAL A 216 -14.91 4.50 8.80
N TYR A 217 -14.67 3.97 9.99
CA TYR A 217 -14.36 4.75 11.18
C TYR A 217 -13.05 5.55 11.02
N ILE A 218 -11.96 4.92 10.60
CA ILE A 218 -10.66 5.61 10.47
C ILE A 218 -10.74 6.72 9.42
N ILE A 219 -11.39 6.47 8.28
CA ILE A 219 -11.57 7.47 7.22
C ILE A 219 -12.48 8.60 7.69
N SER A 220 -13.65 8.27 8.26
CA SER A 220 -14.62 9.28 8.72
C SER A 220 -14.04 10.17 9.80
N GLN A 221 -13.39 9.60 10.82
CA GLN A 221 -12.72 10.37 11.87
C GLN A 221 -11.60 11.24 11.32
N SER A 222 -10.83 10.73 10.36
CA SER A 222 -9.76 11.52 9.72
C SER A 222 -10.31 12.70 8.94
N LEU A 223 -11.42 12.54 8.23
CA LEU A 223 -12.08 13.61 7.49
C LEU A 223 -12.72 14.64 8.41
N VAL A 224 -13.49 14.20 9.42
CA VAL A 224 -14.16 15.07 10.40
C VAL A 224 -13.14 15.91 11.17
N ARG A 225 -12.04 15.29 11.60
CA ARG A 225 -10.96 15.99 12.33
C ARG A 225 -9.97 16.72 11.43
N LYS A 226 -10.13 16.63 10.10
CA LYS A 226 -9.17 17.15 9.09
C LYS A 226 -7.73 16.69 9.38
N ASN A 227 -7.59 15.44 9.81
CA ASN A 227 -6.33 14.82 10.19
C ASN A 227 -5.77 14.04 9.00
N THR A 228 -5.02 14.73 8.15
CA THR A 228 -4.43 14.14 6.94
C THR A 228 -3.51 12.95 7.21
N PRO A 229 -2.58 12.94 8.19
CA PRO A 229 -1.73 11.75 8.38
C PRO A 229 -2.55 10.53 8.81
N MET A 230 -3.59 10.71 9.64
CA MET A 230 -4.52 9.62 9.96
C MET A 230 -5.32 9.16 8.73
N LEU A 231 -5.71 10.08 7.83
CA LEU A 231 -6.35 9.74 6.56
C LEU A 231 -5.42 8.90 5.68
N LEU A 232 -4.14 9.30 5.55
CA LEU A 232 -3.14 8.56 4.76
C LEU A 232 -2.92 7.16 5.31
N ILE A 233 -2.81 7.02 6.63
CA ILE A 233 -2.70 5.73 7.29
C ILE A 233 -3.93 4.87 7.00
N GLY A 234 -5.14 5.42 7.16
CA GLY A 234 -6.39 4.74 6.84
C GLY A 234 -6.44 4.27 5.38
N CYS A 235 -6.10 5.14 4.43
CA CYS A 235 -6.03 4.78 3.02
C CYS A 235 -4.96 3.70 2.74
N CYS A 236 -3.79 3.74 3.40
CA CYS A 236 -2.78 2.71 3.25
C CYS A 236 -3.28 1.35 3.75
N ILE A 237 -3.91 1.32 4.93
CA ILE A 237 -4.50 0.09 5.49
C ILE A 237 -5.52 -0.49 4.51
N ILE A 238 -6.42 0.33 3.98
CA ILE A 238 -7.45 -0.13 3.03
C ILE A 238 -6.81 -0.64 1.74
N VAL A 239 -5.98 0.16 1.07
CA VAL A 239 -5.43 -0.17 -0.25
C VAL A 239 -4.55 -1.42 -0.19
N TYR A 240 -3.70 -1.54 0.84
CA TYR A 240 -2.86 -2.72 1.00
C TYR A 240 -3.65 -3.93 1.53
N GLY A 241 -4.66 -3.71 2.40
CA GLY A 241 -5.57 -4.74 2.94
C GLY A 241 -6.40 -5.44 1.88
N LEU A 242 -6.70 -4.77 0.76
CA LEU A 242 -7.35 -5.40 -0.39
C LEU A 242 -6.43 -6.40 -1.13
N SER A 243 -5.12 -6.34 -0.90
CA SER A 243 -4.11 -7.17 -1.59
C SER A 243 -3.37 -8.16 -0.67
N ASP A 244 -3.50 -8.01 0.64
CA ASP A 244 -2.87 -8.87 1.65
C ASP A 244 -3.52 -8.66 3.04
N VAL A 245 -3.16 -9.46 4.04
CA VAL A 245 -3.79 -9.44 5.38
C VAL A 245 -3.00 -8.61 6.40
N LEU A 246 -3.17 -7.28 6.36
CA LEU A 246 -2.38 -6.35 7.19
C LEU A 246 -2.71 -6.42 8.69
N LEU A 247 -3.98 -6.60 9.05
CA LEU A 247 -4.47 -6.65 10.43
C LEU A 247 -4.35 -8.04 11.05
N VAL A 248 -3.76 -9.01 10.33
CA VAL A 248 -3.43 -10.35 10.85
C VAL A 248 -1.92 -10.50 11.07
N SER A 249 -1.10 -9.80 10.28
CA SER A 249 0.36 -9.77 10.48
C SER A 249 0.75 -8.92 11.68
N SER A 250 1.43 -9.55 12.65
CA SER A 250 1.96 -8.87 13.83
C SER A 250 2.83 -7.66 13.48
N GLU A 251 3.66 -7.77 12.44
CA GLU A 251 4.55 -6.69 12.01
C GLU A 251 3.78 -5.47 11.48
N SER A 252 2.78 -5.71 10.62
CA SER A 252 1.92 -4.66 10.08
C SER A 252 1.03 -4.04 11.15
N ILE A 253 0.37 -4.85 11.98
CA ILE A 253 -0.51 -4.37 13.06
C ILE A 253 0.27 -3.43 13.98
N LEU A 254 1.44 -3.85 14.46
CA LEU A 254 2.25 -3.04 15.37
C LEU A 254 2.63 -1.70 14.74
N PHE A 255 3.08 -1.71 13.49
CA PHE A 255 3.41 -0.49 12.76
C PHE A 255 2.22 0.47 12.66
N PHE A 256 1.07 -0.02 12.16
CA PHE A 256 -0.10 0.83 11.95
C PHE A 256 -0.73 1.30 13.27
N MET A 257 -0.72 0.47 14.32
CA MET A 257 -1.19 0.86 15.65
C MET A 257 -0.35 1.98 16.26
N VAL A 258 0.99 1.91 16.13
CA VAL A 258 1.87 3.00 16.56
C VAL A 258 1.59 4.27 15.77
N CYS A 259 1.44 4.18 14.44
CA CYS A 259 1.09 5.32 13.62
C CYS A 259 -0.26 5.94 14.05
N ILE A 260 -1.31 5.13 14.21
CA ILE A 260 -2.62 5.61 14.68
C ILE A 260 -2.47 6.29 16.06
N ALA A 261 -1.78 5.66 17.02
CA ALA A 261 -1.57 6.23 18.35
C ALA A 261 -0.85 7.59 18.30
N LEU A 262 0.18 7.73 17.46
CA LEU A 262 0.93 8.98 17.30
C LEU A 262 0.10 10.10 16.64
N PHE A 263 -0.69 9.77 15.62
CA PHE A 263 -1.39 10.77 14.82
C PHE A 263 -2.82 11.06 15.27
N THR A 264 -3.46 10.22 16.08
CA THR A 264 -4.84 10.44 16.57
C THR A 264 -5.03 11.77 17.31
N LYS A 265 -4.00 12.24 18.03
CA LYS A 265 -4.01 13.50 18.79
C LYS A 265 -3.41 14.68 18.05
N MET A 266 -2.99 14.52 16.79
CA MET A 266 -2.46 15.65 16.03
C MET A 266 -3.58 16.67 15.73
N PRO A 267 -3.42 17.95 16.10
CA PRO A 267 -4.38 18.97 15.74
C PRO A 267 -4.39 19.19 14.21
N PRO A 268 -5.51 19.66 13.63
CA PRO A 268 -5.57 19.96 12.21
C PRO A 268 -4.49 20.99 11.87
N VAL A 269 -3.59 20.62 10.96
CA VAL A 269 -2.54 21.52 10.49
C VAL A 269 -3.21 22.66 9.73
N LYS A 270 -3.20 23.87 10.31
CA LYS A 270 -3.58 25.09 9.58
C LYS A 270 -2.60 25.22 8.42
N ALA A 271 -3.07 25.04 7.18
CA ALA A 271 -2.29 25.40 6.01
C ALA A 271 -1.79 26.83 6.21
N SER A 272 -0.47 27.04 6.27
CA SER A 272 0.07 28.39 6.44
C SER A 272 -0.53 29.25 5.34
N ALA A 273 -1.27 30.29 5.71
CA ALA A 273 -1.74 31.28 4.76
C ALA A 273 -0.55 31.69 3.89
N ALA A 274 -0.70 31.58 2.57
CA ALA A 274 0.28 32.17 1.65
C ALA A 274 0.50 33.62 2.09
N PRO A 275 1.75 34.11 2.21
CA PRO A 275 1.98 35.50 2.57
C PRO A 275 1.25 36.37 1.53
N SER A 276 0.25 37.11 2.00
CA SER A 276 -0.53 38.01 1.16
C SER A 276 0.43 39.00 0.51
N LEU A 277 0.48 39.00 -0.83
CA LEU A 277 1.28 39.90 -1.68
C LEU A 277 0.87 41.39 -1.58
N VAL A 278 0.25 41.82 -0.48
CA VAL A 278 -0.35 43.15 -0.34
C VAL A 278 0.55 44.14 0.41
N SER A 279 1.58 43.70 1.15
CA SER A 279 2.38 44.65 1.94
C SER A 279 3.57 45.31 1.21
N SER A 280 3.86 44.95 -0.05
CA SER A 280 5.04 45.49 -0.76
C SER A 280 4.76 46.70 -1.67
N ARG A 281 3.53 47.21 -1.74
CA ARG A 281 3.17 48.39 -2.56
C ARG A 281 3.10 49.73 -1.81
N LEU A 282 3.22 49.76 -0.47
CA LEU A 282 3.06 51.00 0.29
C LEU A 282 4.36 51.74 0.65
N ILE A 283 5.54 51.25 0.28
CA ILE A 283 6.83 51.88 0.67
C ILE A 283 7.53 52.58 -0.52
N ARG A 284 6.93 52.62 -1.72
CA ARG A 284 7.58 53.21 -2.91
C ARG A 284 7.12 54.62 -3.32
N HIS A 285 6.38 55.35 -2.47
CA HIS A 285 5.97 56.73 -2.75
C HIS A 285 6.29 57.76 -1.66
N ALA A 286 7.26 57.48 -0.78
CA ALA A 286 7.82 58.49 0.10
C ALA A 286 9.35 58.37 0.10
N ASN A 287 9.97 59.02 -0.89
CA ASN A 287 11.31 59.62 -0.86
C ASN A 287 11.57 60.31 -2.19
#